data_AF-A0A9W8Y9V0-F1
#
_entry.id   AF-A0A9W8Y9V0-F1
#
_cell.length_a   1.000
_cell.length_b   1.000
_cell.length_c   1.000
_cell.angle_alpha   90.00
_cell.angle_beta   90.00
_cell.angle_gamma   90.00
#
_symmetry.space_group_name_H-M   'P 1'
#
loop_
_entity.id
_entity.type
_entity.pdbx_description
1 polymer ?
#
loop_
_entity_poly.entity_id
_entity_poly.type
_entity_poly.pdbx_seq_one_letter_code
_entity_poly.pdbx_strand_id
1 'polypeptide(L)'
;MNSPRPVLRAAPRTRSHFPTARLLARRSQIWRRDIATKESVDKKLIEKSPLAGIRVLDMTRVLAGPYCTQILGDLGADVIKVEHPTRGDDTRSWGPPAAPYIDGVERQFPGESAYYLSANRNKKSLALSFNNPTGTSILHSLVRESDILVENYLPGSLTKYSLDYATLSAINPSLIYASVTGYGQTGPYRDRAGYDVMVEAEMGLMHITGERDGPPVKVGVAVTDIMTGMYTAIGIQAALLARRETGLGQWIDASLSDCQVAGLANIASSCLVTGKKDSGRWGTAHATVVPYRAYKTKDTNIAVGGTNEKMFGILCDKLSRPEWKSDPRFHTNALRVQHRDLIDSLIEARLQSKTTQEWLEILEGSGMPYAAVNDIQGTINHEHVLARGMIQEVEHKACGPVKLVTHPVKYSRAEPRIRSAPPLLGEHTDEVLRDMLGFSEEQIGELREEGVVG
;
A
#
# COMPACT_ATOMS: atom_id res chain seq x y z
N MET A 1 -18.28 82.52 26.54
CA MET A 1 -19.17 82.02 27.60
C MET A 1 -18.76 80.59 27.94
N ASN A 2 -18.96 80.15 29.19
CA ASN A 2 -18.83 78.81 29.79
C ASN A 2 -17.87 77.76 29.16
N SER A 3 -16.81 77.45 29.91
CA SER A 3 -16.11 76.14 29.94
C SER A 3 -16.95 75.09 30.73
N PRO A 4 -16.61 73.77 30.78
CA PRO A 4 -15.42 73.21 31.47
C PRO A 4 -14.63 72.13 30.65
N ARG A 5 -13.27 72.08 30.68
CA ARG A 5 -12.31 71.41 31.63
C ARG A 5 -12.32 69.86 31.63
N PRO A 6 -11.25 69.15 32.06
CA PRO A 6 -9.79 69.47 32.18
C PRO A 6 -9.00 68.56 31.18
N VAL A 7 -7.77 68.00 31.29
CA VAL A 7 -6.58 67.96 32.20
C VAL A 7 -5.35 67.96 31.24
N LEU A 8 -4.22 68.69 31.34
CA LEU A 8 -3.18 69.01 32.35
C LEU A 8 -1.98 68.03 32.49
N ARG A 9 -0.94 68.28 31.65
CA ARG A 9 0.54 68.06 31.81
C ARG A 9 1.13 66.72 32.30
N ALA A 10 2.25 66.36 31.66
CA ALA A 10 3.19 65.31 32.08
C ALA A 10 4.45 65.86 32.77
N ALA A 11 5.06 65.07 33.66
CA ALA A 11 6.47 65.13 34.06
C ALA A 11 6.93 63.74 34.59
N PRO A 12 8.19 63.29 34.38
CA PRO A 12 8.60 61.90 34.69
C PRO A 12 9.68 61.75 35.78
N ARG A 13 9.70 60.61 36.51
CA ARG A 13 10.84 59.65 36.62
C ARG A 13 10.69 58.59 37.74
N THR A 14 11.59 57.59 37.65
CA THR A 14 12.09 56.67 38.71
C THR A 14 11.17 55.62 39.35
N ARG A 15 11.33 54.37 38.86
CA ARG A 15 11.48 53.09 39.58
C ARG A 15 10.70 52.86 40.89
N SER A 16 9.82 51.85 40.85
CA SER A 16 9.56 50.93 41.98
C SER A 16 9.54 49.48 41.48
N HIS A 17 9.64 48.51 42.39
CA HIS A 17 9.78 47.08 42.05
C HIS A 17 8.49 46.45 41.49
N PHE A 18 8.65 45.44 40.63
CA PHE A 18 7.63 44.39 40.45
C PHE A 18 8.09 43.09 41.13
N PRO A 19 7.21 42.36 41.84
CA PRO A 19 7.61 41.15 42.59
C PRO A 19 7.91 39.96 41.69
N THR A 20 8.65 38.99 42.23
CA THR A 20 8.87 37.67 41.63
C THR A 20 7.58 36.85 41.63
N ALA A 21 6.77 36.99 40.58
CA ALA A 21 5.67 36.07 40.31
C ALA A 21 6.22 34.66 40.04
N ARG A 22 5.79 33.66 40.82
CA ARG A 22 6.07 32.25 40.52
C ARG A 22 5.46 31.89 39.16
N LEU A 23 6.30 31.69 38.14
CA LEU A 23 5.86 30.95 36.97
C LEU A 23 5.57 29.51 37.40
N LEU A 24 4.29 29.19 37.58
CA LEU A 24 3.80 27.82 37.48
C LEU A 24 3.98 27.39 36.03
N ALA A 25 5.18 26.89 35.72
CA ALA A 25 5.52 26.39 34.40
C ALA A 25 4.64 25.17 34.08
N ARG A 26 3.53 25.42 33.38
CA ARG A 26 2.80 24.37 32.65
C ARG A 26 3.84 23.64 31.80
N ARG A 27 4.13 22.38 32.14
CA ARG A 27 4.89 21.47 31.29
C ARG A 27 4.06 21.18 30.05
N SER A 28 4.09 22.08 29.07
CA SER A 28 3.81 21.69 27.69
C SER A 28 4.77 20.55 27.34
N GLN A 29 4.23 19.39 26.99
CA GLN A 29 5.02 18.32 26.38
C GLN A 29 5.45 18.76 24.98
N ILE A 30 6.48 19.61 24.95
CA ILE A 30 7.32 19.77 23.77
C ILE A 30 7.81 18.36 23.45
N TRP A 31 7.59 17.91 22.22
CA TRP A 31 8.02 16.60 21.72
C TRP A 31 9.54 16.49 21.80
N ARG A 32 10.05 16.09 22.96
CA ARG A 32 11.40 15.58 23.11
C ARG A 32 11.43 14.24 22.40
N ARG A 33 11.91 14.26 21.16
CA ARG A 33 12.56 13.07 20.63
C ARG A 33 13.68 12.74 21.61
N ASP A 34 13.60 11.60 22.28
CA ASP A 34 14.79 10.95 22.82
C ASP A 34 15.58 10.36 21.62
N ILE A 35 16.14 11.28 20.82
CA ILE A 35 17.18 10.99 19.85
C ILE A 35 18.32 10.34 20.63
N ALA A 36 18.78 9.20 20.14
CA ALA A 36 20.00 8.58 20.63
C ALA A 36 21.17 9.58 20.64
N THR A 37 21.53 10.04 21.85
CA THR A 37 22.90 10.45 22.15
C THR A 37 23.83 9.28 21.82
N LYS A 38 25.04 9.56 21.32
CA LYS A 38 25.88 8.60 20.57
C LYS A 38 26.33 7.32 21.34
N GLU A 39 25.98 7.18 22.61
CA GLU A 39 26.68 6.29 23.56
C GLU A 39 25.84 5.11 24.08
N SER A 40 24.56 4.97 23.69
CA SER A 40 23.65 4.01 24.34
C SER A 40 22.68 3.23 23.43
N VAL A 41 23.03 2.97 22.16
CA VAL A 41 22.21 2.10 21.29
C VAL A 41 22.93 0.77 21.05
N ASP A 42 22.41 -0.30 21.65
CA ASP A 42 22.85 -1.67 21.35
C ASP A 42 22.55 -2.03 19.89
N LYS A 43 23.56 -2.50 19.16
CA LYS A 43 23.43 -2.92 17.76
C LYS A 43 22.48 -4.12 17.60
N LYS A 44 22.35 -4.99 18.60
CA LYS A 44 21.38 -6.10 18.58
C LYS A 44 19.92 -5.64 18.70
N LEU A 45 19.67 -4.38 19.04
CA LEU A 45 18.36 -3.74 18.92
C LEU A 45 18.15 -3.06 17.56
N ILE A 46 19.22 -2.73 16.84
CA ILE A 46 19.18 -2.13 15.50
C ILE A 46 18.90 -3.19 14.41
N GLU A 47 19.44 -4.40 14.59
CA GLU A 47 19.33 -5.53 13.65
C GLU A 47 17.95 -6.23 13.67
N LYS A 48 17.02 -5.79 14.52
CA LYS A 48 15.65 -6.33 14.58
C LYS A 48 14.79 -5.80 13.44
N SER A 49 13.96 -6.67 12.86
CA SER A 49 12.92 -6.26 11.91
C SER A 49 11.96 -5.25 12.55
N PRO A 50 11.44 -4.23 11.83
CA PRO A 50 10.75 -3.09 12.45
C PRO A 50 9.51 -3.43 13.30
N LEU A 51 8.84 -4.55 13.04
CA LEU A 51 7.68 -5.05 13.78
C LEU A 51 7.97 -6.37 14.54
N ALA A 52 9.24 -6.69 14.81
CA ALA A 52 9.61 -7.89 15.56
C ALA A 52 9.01 -7.87 16.98
N GLY A 53 8.19 -8.89 17.29
CA GLY A 53 7.44 -8.98 18.55
C GLY A 53 6.04 -8.37 18.50
N ILE A 54 5.58 -7.89 17.33
CA ILE A 54 4.18 -7.55 17.08
C ILE A 54 3.46 -8.77 16.47
N ARG A 55 2.27 -9.13 16.98
CA ARG A 55 1.43 -10.18 16.41
C ARG A 55 0.18 -9.64 15.69
N VAL A 56 -0.11 -10.21 14.53
CA VAL A 56 -1.25 -9.88 13.67
C VAL A 56 -2.13 -11.11 13.48
N LEU A 57 -3.41 -11.00 13.87
CA LEU A 57 -4.44 -11.95 13.51
C LEU A 57 -5.06 -11.52 12.17
N ASP A 58 -4.73 -12.24 11.11
CA ASP A 58 -5.15 -11.95 9.73
C ASP A 58 -6.41 -12.77 9.39
N MET A 59 -7.59 -12.17 9.58
CA MET A 59 -8.87 -12.75 9.17
C MET A 59 -9.28 -12.34 7.74
N THR A 60 -8.32 -11.90 6.91
CA THR A 60 -8.62 -11.33 5.59
C THR A 60 -8.52 -12.33 4.45
N ARG A 61 -9.25 -12.05 3.36
CA ARG A 61 -9.25 -12.82 2.11
C ARG A 61 -8.99 -11.94 0.90
N VAL A 62 -8.68 -12.54 -0.25
CA VAL A 62 -8.45 -11.86 -1.54
C VAL A 62 -7.16 -11.02 -1.55
N LEU A 63 -7.21 -9.68 -1.57
CA LEU A 63 -6.00 -8.87 -1.84
C LEU A 63 -5.76 -7.69 -0.90
N ALA A 64 -6.68 -6.72 -0.72
CA ALA A 64 -6.38 -5.53 0.08
C ALA A 64 -5.92 -5.85 1.52
N GLY A 65 -6.69 -6.69 2.21
CA GLY A 65 -6.36 -7.19 3.54
C GLY A 65 -5.09 -8.06 3.54
N PRO A 66 -5.00 -9.13 2.71
CA PRO A 66 -3.82 -9.99 2.69
C PRO A 66 -2.53 -9.27 2.34
N TYR A 67 -2.58 -8.25 1.48
CA TYR A 67 -1.46 -7.40 1.11
C TYR A 67 -1.02 -6.49 2.26
N CYS A 68 -1.96 -5.90 3.02
CA CYS A 68 -1.67 -5.19 4.26
C CYS A 68 -0.92 -6.08 5.27
N THR A 69 -1.47 -7.25 5.58
CA THR A 69 -0.87 -8.17 6.56
C THR A 69 0.45 -8.76 6.07
N GLN A 70 0.62 -8.95 4.76
CA GLN A 70 1.91 -9.30 4.16
C GLN A 70 2.96 -8.18 4.30
N ILE A 71 2.58 -6.90 4.20
CA ILE A 71 3.51 -5.78 4.49
C ILE A 71 3.96 -5.83 5.95
N LEU A 72 3.04 -6.06 6.89
CA LEU A 72 3.39 -6.21 8.31
C LEU A 72 4.29 -7.43 8.54
N GLY A 73 3.99 -8.55 7.86
CA GLY A 73 4.80 -9.76 7.83
C GLY A 73 6.21 -9.52 7.30
N ASP A 74 6.38 -8.86 6.15
CA ASP A 74 7.69 -8.46 5.60
C ASP A 74 8.50 -7.60 6.60
N LEU A 75 7.84 -6.69 7.30
CA LEU A 75 8.43 -5.84 8.35
C LEU A 75 8.70 -6.58 9.68
N GLY A 76 8.37 -7.87 9.78
CA GLY A 76 8.79 -8.74 10.89
C GLY A 76 7.73 -9.11 11.91
N ALA A 77 6.45 -8.79 11.67
CA ALA A 77 5.38 -9.26 12.53
C ALA A 77 5.20 -10.80 12.45
N ASP A 78 4.66 -11.37 13.53
CA ASP A 78 4.13 -12.74 13.57
C ASP A 78 2.69 -12.71 13.05
N VAL A 79 2.44 -13.22 11.84
CA VAL A 79 1.14 -13.10 11.16
C VAL A 79 0.45 -14.46 11.09
N ILE A 80 -0.69 -14.58 11.78
CA ILE A 80 -1.50 -15.80 11.81
C ILE A 80 -2.72 -15.57 10.93
N LYS A 81 -2.74 -16.20 9.75
CA LYS A 81 -3.86 -16.14 8.82
C LYS A 81 -4.92 -17.16 9.22
N VAL A 82 -6.10 -16.66 9.57
CA VAL A 82 -7.30 -17.46 9.87
C VAL A 82 -7.98 -17.79 8.55
N GLU A 83 -8.08 -19.07 8.22
CA GLU A 83 -8.62 -19.56 6.95
C GLU A 83 -9.77 -20.55 7.18
N HIS A 84 -10.73 -20.62 6.24
CA HIS A 84 -11.83 -21.58 6.34
C HIS A 84 -11.30 -23.02 6.16
N PRO A 85 -11.55 -23.97 7.08
CA PRO A 85 -10.80 -25.22 7.16
C PRO A 85 -10.61 -26.00 5.86
N THR A 86 -11.66 -26.10 5.05
CA THR A 86 -11.66 -26.87 3.79
C THR A 86 -11.57 -26.03 2.52
N ARG A 87 -11.51 -24.69 2.61
CA ARG A 87 -11.57 -23.79 1.44
C ARG A 87 -10.42 -22.80 1.34
N GLY A 88 -9.83 -22.41 2.47
CA GLY A 88 -8.78 -21.40 2.50
C GLY A 88 -9.27 -19.98 2.26
N ASP A 89 -8.31 -19.11 1.92
CA ASP A 89 -8.51 -17.89 1.15
C ASP A 89 -9.04 -18.23 -0.25
N ASP A 90 -10.05 -17.48 -0.73
CA ASP A 90 -10.65 -17.69 -2.06
C ASP A 90 -9.59 -17.68 -3.18
N THR A 91 -8.51 -16.90 -3.01
CA THR A 91 -7.39 -16.81 -3.97
C THR A 91 -6.62 -18.10 -4.18
N ARG A 92 -6.65 -19.07 -3.26
CA ARG A 92 -6.05 -20.42 -3.49
C ARG A 92 -6.68 -21.10 -4.72
N SER A 93 -7.97 -20.88 -4.94
CA SER A 93 -8.70 -21.42 -6.09
C SER A 93 -8.54 -20.61 -7.40
N TRP A 94 -7.95 -19.41 -7.34
CA TRP A 94 -7.88 -18.49 -8.49
C TRP A 94 -6.68 -18.80 -9.40
N GLY A 95 -6.74 -19.92 -10.11
CA GLY A 95 -5.79 -20.29 -11.16
C GLY A 95 -6.48 -20.78 -12.44
N PRO A 96 -5.77 -20.93 -13.56
CA PRO A 96 -4.34 -20.64 -13.76
C PRO A 96 -4.02 -19.14 -13.87
N PRO A 97 -2.74 -18.71 -13.75
CA PRO A 97 -1.55 -19.54 -13.49
C PRO A 97 -1.41 -19.96 -12.03
N ALA A 98 -0.80 -21.13 -11.83
CA ALA A 98 -0.48 -21.70 -10.52
C ALA A 98 0.90 -22.37 -10.58
N ALA A 99 1.61 -22.40 -9.45
CA ALA A 99 2.79 -23.23 -9.28
C ALA A 99 2.35 -24.70 -9.11
N PRO A 100 2.88 -25.65 -9.92
CA PRO A 100 2.52 -27.05 -9.78
C PRO A 100 3.00 -27.62 -8.44
N TYR A 101 2.32 -28.65 -7.95
CA TYR A 101 2.82 -29.41 -6.81
C TYR A 101 3.88 -30.43 -7.23
N ILE A 102 4.89 -30.62 -6.39
CA ILE A 102 5.88 -31.71 -6.54
C ILE A 102 5.23 -33.06 -6.25
N ASP A 103 5.89 -34.15 -6.67
CA ASP A 103 5.38 -35.51 -6.45
C ASP A 103 5.45 -35.91 -4.96
N GLY A 104 4.47 -36.71 -4.53
CA GLY A 104 4.33 -37.17 -3.14
C GLY A 104 3.57 -36.20 -2.21
N VAL A 105 3.23 -34.99 -2.64
CA VAL A 105 2.44 -34.02 -1.85
C VAL A 105 0.95 -34.20 -2.07
N GLU A 106 0.16 -34.13 -0.98
CA GLU A 106 -1.29 -34.18 -1.02
C GLU A 106 -1.88 -32.95 -1.74
N ARG A 107 -2.80 -33.19 -2.68
CA ARG A 107 -3.26 -32.18 -3.65
C ARG A 107 -4.65 -31.65 -3.30
N GLN A 108 -4.71 -30.68 -2.39
CA GLN A 108 -5.96 -30.00 -2.02
C GLN A 108 -6.47 -29.03 -3.12
N PHE A 109 -5.57 -28.50 -3.95
CA PHE A 109 -5.84 -27.66 -5.11
C PHE A 109 -5.11 -28.20 -6.35
N PRO A 110 -5.34 -27.68 -7.58
CA PRO A 110 -4.56 -28.05 -8.76
C PRO A 110 -3.06 -27.66 -8.69
N GLY A 111 -2.72 -26.75 -7.77
CA GLY A 111 -1.41 -26.16 -7.50
C GLY A 111 -1.61 -24.85 -6.73
N GLU A 112 -0.56 -24.24 -6.18
CA GLU A 112 -0.72 -22.92 -5.52
C GLU A 112 -0.95 -21.82 -6.55
N SER A 113 -2.10 -21.12 -6.48
CA SER A 113 -2.36 -19.96 -7.32
C SER A 113 -1.26 -18.91 -7.20
N ALA A 114 -0.80 -18.37 -8.34
CA ALA A 114 0.10 -17.22 -8.37
C ALA A 114 -0.49 -15.99 -7.66
N TYR A 115 -1.83 -15.91 -7.59
CA TYR A 115 -2.55 -14.87 -6.85
C TYR A 115 -2.37 -15.05 -5.34
N TYR A 116 -2.63 -16.26 -4.82
CA TYR A 116 -2.41 -16.59 -3.40
C TYR A 116 -0.94 -16.37 -2.99
N LEU A 117 0.00 -16.86 -3.81
CA LEU A 117 1.44 -16.74 -3.57
C LEU A 117 1.92 -15.27 -3.49
N SER A 118 1.26 -14.35 -4.21
CA SER A 118 1.64 -12.93 -4.25
C SER A 118 1.34 -12.15 -2.96
N ALA A 119 0.44 -12.67 -2.12
CA ALA A 119 -0.20 -11.92 -1.02
C ALA A 119 -0.10 -12.59 0.37
N ASN A 120 0.53 -13.76 0.51
CA ASN A 120 0.48 -14.55 1.75
C ASN A 120 1.83 -15.08 2.28
N ARG A 121 2.98 -14.61 1.78
CA ARG A 121 4.30 -14.96 2.38
C ARG A 121 4.45 -14.36 3.78
N ASN A 122 5.42 -14.84 4.56
CA ASN A 122 5.66 -14.38 5.93
C ASN A 122 4.45 -14.56 6.88
N LYS A 123 3.56 -15.52 6.59
CA LYS A 123 2.37 -15.87 7.40
C LYS A 123 2.41 -17.34 7.83
N LYS A 124 1.73 -17.64 8.93
CA LYS A 124 1.27 -18.97 9.33
C LYS A 124 -0.18 -19.16 8.88
N SER A 125 -0.60 -20.37 8.53
CA SER A 125 -2.01 -20.68 8.22
C SER A 125 -2.63 -21.48 9.36
N LEU A 126 -3.73 -20.96 9.92
CA LEU A 126 -4.59 -21.62 10.89
C LEU A 126 -5.94 -21.89 10.21
N ALA A 127 -6.23 -23.15 9.95
CA ALA A 127 -7.51 -23.58 9.41
C ALA A 127 -8.53 -23.64 10.56
N LEU A 128 -9.45 -22.67 10.62
CA LEU A 128 -10.37 -22.49 11.75
C LEU A 128 -11.75 -21.97 11.31
N SER A 129 -12.81 -22.68 11.70
CA SER A 129 -14.21 -22.31 11.49
C SER A 129 -14.78 -21.62 12.72
N PHE A 130 -15.01 -20.32 12.63
CA PHE A 130 -15.76 -19.56 13.64
C PHE A 130 -17.29 -19.61 13.46
N ASN A 131 -17.81 -20.54 12.63
CA ASN A 131 -19.25 -20.76 12.51
C ASN A 131 -19.85 -21.53 13.71
N ASN A 132 -19.02 -22.03 14.62
CA ASN A 132 -19.42 -22.60 15.90
C ASN A 132 -18.85 -21.76 17.08
N PRO A 133 -19.40 -21.92 18.31
CA PRO A 133 -18.92 -21.19 19.48
C PRO A 133 -17.46 -21.53 19.86
N THR A 134 -17.03 -22.77 19.61
CA THR A 134 -15.68 -23.26 19.93
C THR A 134 -14.61 -22.47 19.17
N GLY A 135 -14.73 -22.35 17.84
CA GLY A 135 -13.82 -21.57 17.02
C GLY A 135 -13.88 -20.06 17.30
N THR A 136 -15.04 -19.55 17.73
CA THR A 136 -15.17 -18.17 18.22
C THR A 136 -14.37 -17.96 19.52
N SER A 137 -14.42 -18.91 20.46
CA SER A 137 -13.65 -18.88 21.71
C SER A 137 -12.14 -18.98 21.47
N ILE A 138 -11.72 -19.77 20.48
CA ILE A 138 -10.32 -19.84 20.01
C ILE A 138 -9.88 -18.47 19.48
N LEU A 139 -10.67 -17.81 18.62
CA LEU A 139 -10.37 -16.45 18.13
C LEU A 139 -10.32 -15.43 19.28
N HIS A 140 -11.26 -15.46 20.23
CA HIS A 140 -11.23 -14.60 21.43
C HIS A 140 -9.95 -14.78 22.26
N SER A 141 -9.36 -15.98 22.23
CA SER A 141 -8.12 -16.28 22.94
C SER A 141 -6.90 -15.79 22.17
N LEU A 142 -6.86 -16.00 20.85
CA LEU A 142 -5.83 -15.42 19.97
C LEU A 142 -5.83 -13.87 19.99
N VAL A 143 -7.00 -13.25 20.17
CA VAL A 143 -7.16 -11.78 20.30
C VAL A 143 -6.52 -11.22 21.58
N ARG A 144 -6.45 -12.00 22.67
CA ARG A 144 -5.73 -11.59 23.89
C ARG A 144 -4.22 -11.56 23.66
N GLU A 145 -3.73 -12.52 22.87
CA GLU A 145 -2.31 -12.70 22.54
C GLU A 145 -1.85 -11.95 21.27
N SER A 146 -2.67 -11.05 20.73
CA SER A 146 -2.40 -10.32 19.48
C SER A 146 -2.46 -8.79 19.65
N ASP A 147 -1.60 -8.07 18.92
CA ASP A 147 -1.59 -6.60 18.90
C ASP A 147 -2.60 -6.02 17.91
N ILE A 148 -2.79 -6.72 16.79
CA ILE A 148 -3.54 -6.26 15.62
C ILE A 148 -4.48 -7.38 15.18
N LEU A 149 -5.69 -6.99 14.78
CA LEU A 149 -6.59 -7.83 13.99
C LEU A 149 -6.88 -7.09 12.68
N VAL A 150 -6.78 -7.78 11.54
CA VAL A 150 -7.22 -7.23 10.25
C VAL A 150 -8.31 -8.13 9.67
N GLU A 151 -9.40 -7.53 9.20
CA GLU A 151 -10.56 -8.24 8.63
C GLU A 151 -11.12 -7.49 7.41
N ASN A 152 -11.83 -8.20 6.52
CA ASN A 152 -12.48 -7.61 5.34
C ASN A 152 -13.86 -8.19 5.04
N TYR A 153 -14.70 -8.32 6.07
CA TYR A 153 -16.11 -8.69 5.94
C TYR A 153 -16.98 -7.44 5.72
N LEU A 154 -18.25 -7.63 5.31
CA LEU A 154 -19.18 -6.51 5.18
C LEU A 154 -19.49 -5.92 6.58
N PRO A 155 -19.63 -4.59 6.73
CA PRO A 155 -19.96 -3.93 8.00
C PRO A 155 -21.02 -4.65 8.83
N GLY A 156 -20.70 -4.91 10.11
CA GLY A 156 -21.57 -5.63 11.05
C GLY A 156 -21.66 -7.17 10.88
N SER A 157 -21.06 -7.76 9.85
CA SER A 157 -21.13 -9.23 9.61
C SER A 157 -20.50 -10.06 10.74
N LEU A 158 -19.53 -9.50 11.45
CA LEU A 158 -18.81 -10.15 12.55
C LEU A 158 -19.51 -9.99 13.91
N THR A 159 -20.46 -9.05 14.06
CA THR A 159 -21.17 -8.82 15.33
C THR A 159 -21.99 -10.04 15.77
N LYS A 160 -22.61 -10.77 14.83
CA LYS A 160 -23.34 -12.01 15.14
C LYS A 160 -22.45 -13.17 15.64
N TYR A 161 -21.14 -13.06 15.45
CA TYR A 161 -20.13 -14.00 15.95
C TYR A 161 -19.40 -13.44 17.18
N SER A 162 -19.75 -12.27 17.70
CA SER A 162 -19.00 -11.59 18.77
C SER A 162 -17.55 -11.27 18.38
N LEU A 163 -17.29 -10.97 17.10
CA LEU A 163 -15.96 -10.70 16.52
C LEU A 163 -15.82 -9.26 15.96
N ASP A 164 -16.75 -8.37 16.31
CA ASP A 164 -16.69 -6.94 15.98
C ASP A 164 -15.74 -6.16 16.89
N TYR A 165 -15.41 -4.92 16.51
CA TYR A 165 -14.51 -4.06 17.28
C TYR A 165 -14.98 -3.78 18.72
N ALA A 166 -16.27 -3.54 18.96
CA ALA A 166 -16.75 -3.19 20.30
C ALA A 166 -16.63 -4.39 21.25
N THR A 167 -16.90 -5.60 20.75
CA THR A 167 -16.68 -6.83 21.50
C THR A 167 -15.19 -7.11 21.74
N LEU A 168 -14.35 -7.05 20.69
CA LEU A 168 -12.95 -7.46 20.80
C LEU A 168 -12.06 -6.43 21.52
N SER A 169 -12.38 -5.14 21.45
CA SER A 169 -11.68 -4.10 22.26
C SER A 169 -12.02 -4.17 23.75
N ALA A 170 -13.16 -4.75 24.13
CA ALA A 170 -13.46 -5.07 25.53
C ALA A 170 -12.65 -6.28 26.05
N ILE A 171 -12.27 -7.22 25.16
CA ILE A 171 -11.40 -8.35 25.47
C ILE A 171 -9.93 -7.91 25.53
N ASN A 172 -9.50 -7.06 24.60
CA ASN A 172 -8.15 -6.51 24.54
C ASN A 172 -8.19 -5.01 24.21
N PRO A 173 -8.15 -4.12 25.23
CA PRO A 173 -8.14 -2.67 25.04
C PRO A 173 -6.90 -2.11 24.33
N SER A 174 -5.87 -2.93 24.10
CA SER A 174 -4.67 -2.58 23.34
C SER A 174 -4.74 -3.00 21.86
N LEU A 175 -5.83 -3.66 21.43
CA LEU A 175 -6.00 -4.20 20.08
C LEU A 175 -6.18 -3.08 19.04
N ILE A 176 -5.36 -3.11 18.00
CA ILE A 176 -5.56 -2.32 16.78
C ILE A 176 -6.41 -3.16 15.83
N TYR A 177 -7.69 -2.85 15.72
CA TYR A 177 -8.62 -3.53 14.82
C TYR A 177 -8.69 -2.76 13.50
N ALA A 178 -8.46 -3.43 12.38
CA ALA A 178 -8.49 -2.81 11.06
C ALA A 178 -9.52 -3.49 10.14
N SER A 179 -10.57 -2.74 9.81
CA SER A 179 -11.57 -3.13 8.81
C SER A 179 -11.15 -2.63 7.44
N VAL A 180 -11.05 -3.54 6.47
CA VAL A 180 -10.76 -3.23 5.06
C VAL A 180 -12.02 -3.50 4.24
N THR A 181 -12.74 -2.46 3.82
CA THR A 181 -14.09 -2.60 3.25
C THR A 181 -14.23 -1.94 1.88
N GLY A 182 -15.29 -2.27 1.13
CA GLY A 182 -15.55 -1.64 -0.18
C GLY A 182 -15.82 -0.13 -0.09
N TYR A 183 -16.65 0.27 0.88
CA TYR A 183 -17.28 1.59 0.95
C TYR A 183 -17.32 2.20 2.37
N GLY A 184 -16.54 1.66 3.32
CA GLY A 184 -16.48 2.10 4.71
C GLY A 184 -17.54 1.44 5.61
N GLN A 185 -17.35 1.58 6.92
CA GLN A 185 -18.32 1.16 7.95
C GLN A 185 -19.53 2.12 8.05
N THR A 186 -19.43 3.30 7.41
CA THR A 186 -20.43 4.38 7.43
C THR A 186 -20.75 4.88 6.01
N GLY A 187 -21.67 5.84 5.89
CA GLY A 187 -22.09 6.38 4.58
C GLY A 187 -23.17 5.54 3.88
N PRO A 188 -23.66 5.99 2.71
CA PRO A 188 -24.84 5.42 2.06
C PRO A 188 -24.61 4.05 1.41
N TYR A 189 -23.35 3.66 1.21
CA TYR A 189 -22.97 2.45 0.47
C TYR A 189 -22.29 1.39 1.35
N ARG A 190 -22.19 1.61 2.68
CA ARG A 190 -21.59 0.69 3.67
C ARG A 190 -22.02 -0.78 3.53
N ASP A 191 -23.28 -1.03 3.22
CA ASP A 191 -23.85 -2.37 3.11
C ASP A 191 -23.67 -3.02 1.71
N ARG A 192 -22.97 -2.34 0.78
CA ARG A 192 -22.60 -2.91 -0.54
C ARG A 192 -21.33 -3.74 -0.44
N ALA A 193 -21.33 -4.89 -1.12
CA ALA A 193 -20.08 -5.57 -1.44
C ALA A 193 -19.25 -4.76 -2.45
N GLY A 194 -17.94 -4.64 -2.20
CA GLY A 194 -16.99 -3.99 -3.10
C GLY A 194 -15.84 -4.92 -3.45
N TYR A 195 -15.46 -4.91 -4.72
CA TYR A 195 -14.17 -5.39 -5.23
C TYR A 195 -13.51 -4.22 -5.97
N ASP A 196 -12.18 -4.24 -6.06
CA ASP A 196 -11.35 -3.26 -6.77
C ASP A 196 -12.00 -2.70 -8.06
N VAL A 197 -12.37 -3.56 -9.01
CA VAL A 197 -12.90 -3.14 -10.32
C VAL A 197 -14.28 -2.45 -10.26
N MET A 198 -15.13 -2.76 -9.27
CA MET A 198 -16.40 -2.05 -9.06
C MET A 198 -16.15 -0.65 -8.49
N VAL A 199 -15.21 -0.54 -7.56
CA VAL A 199 -14.80 0.75 -7.00
C VAL A 199 -14.07 1.58 -8.06
N GLU A 200 -13.27 0.96 -8.95
CA GLU A 200 -12.64 1.61 -10.11
C GLU A 200 -13.65 2.22 -11.09
N ALA A 201 -14.81 1.58 -11.27
CA ALA A 201 -15.89 2.11 -12.09
C ALA A 201 -16.63 3.28 -11.42
N GLU A 202 -16.87 3.22 -10.11
CA GLU A 202 -17.68 4.21 -9.38
C GLU A 202 -16.87 5.43 -8.90
N MET A 203 -15.62 5.24 -8.48
CA MET A 203 -14.75 6.30 -7.90
C MET A 203 -13.76 6.90 -8.91
N GLY A 204 -14.01 6.69 -10.21
CA GLY A 204 -13.49 7.51 -11.31
C GLY A 204 -12.14 7.07 -11.91
N LEU A 205 -11.39 6.14 -11.32
CA LEU A 205 -10.11 5.72 -11.87
C LEU A 205 -10.25 5.04 -13.25
N MET A 206 -11.32 4.27 -13.47
CA MET A 206 -11.63 3.65 -14.77
C MET A 206 -12.06 4.69 -15.81
N HIS A 207 -12.60 5.85 -15.40
CA HIS A 207 -13.02 6.91 -16.34
C HIS A 207 -11.81 7.50 -17.07
N ILE A 208 -10.71 7.71 -16.35
CA ILE A 208 -9.48 8.35 -16.83
C ILE A 208 -8.45 7.37 -17.40
N THR A 209 -8.65 6.06 -17.19
CA THR A 209 -7.72 4.99 -17.63
C THR A 209 -8.09 4.43 -19.00
N GLY A 210 -7.09 4.35 -19.90
CA GLY A 210 -7.24 3.83 -21.27
C GLY A 210 -6.95 4.87 -22.36
N GLU A 211 -7.15 4.49 -23.62
CA GLU A 211 -6.94 5.37 -24.78
C GLU A 211 -8.02 6.44 -24.93
N ARG A 212 -7.65 7.57 -25.52
CA ARG A 212 -8.44 8.82 -25.62
C ARG A 212 -9.90 8.58 -26.01
N ASP A 213 -10.09 7.99 -27.18
CA ASP A 213 -11.40 7.73 -27.79
C ASP A 213 -11.83 6.25 -27.66
N GLY A 214 -11.06 5.45 -26.90
CA GLY A 214 -11.41 4.08 -26.57
C GLY A 214 -12.49 3.99 -25.48
N PRO A 215 -13.04 2.79 -25.21
CA PRO A 215 -13.87 2.56 -24.04
C PRO A 215 -13.08 2.77 -22.74
N PRO A 216 -13.74 2.99 -21.59
CA PRO A 216 -13.10 2.89 -20.28
C PRO A 216 -12.48 1.51 -20.09
N VAL A 217 -11.29 1.44 -19.50
CA VAL A 217 -10.64 0.16 -19.15
C VAL A 217 -10.11 0.21 -17.73
N LYS A 218 -10.11 -0.93 -17.04
CA LYS A 218 -9.53 -1.08 -15.71
C LYS A 218 -7.99 -0.99 -15.75
N VAL A 219 -7.36 -0.59 -14.66
CA VAL A 219 -5.90 -0.70 -14.48
C VAL A 219 -5.47 -2.16 -14.55
N GLY A 220 -4.27 -2.45 -15.07
CA GLY A 220 -3.79 -3.81 -15.35
C GLY A 220 -3.69 -4.73 -14.11
N VAL A 221 -3.52 -4.15 -12.93
CA VAL A 221 -3.53 -4.84 -11.62
C VAL A 221 -4.68 -4.27 -10.76
N ALA A 222 -5.09 -5.00 -9.72
CA ALA A 222 -6.05 -4.51 -8.73
C ALA A 222 -5.40 -3.44 -7.83
N VAL A 223 -5.30 -2.22 -8.37
CA VAL A 223 -4.52 -1.11 -7.81
C VAL A 223 -5.21 -0.47 -6.61
N THR A 224 -6.53 -0.52 -6.54
CA THR A 224 -7.32 -0.04 -5.39
C THR A 224 -7.14 -0.96 -4.20
N ASP A 225 -7.13 -2.29 -4.44
CA ASP A 225 -6.83 -3.27 -3.39
C ASP A 225 -5.42 -3.04 -2.83
N ILE A 226 -4.40 -2.95 -3.70
CA ILE A 226 -3.00 -2.70 -3.31
C ILE A 226 -2.86 -1.38 -2.54
N MET A 227 -3.48 -0.30 -3.03
CA MET A 227 -3.44 1.02 -2.40
C MET A 227 -4.13 1.02 -1.03
N THR A 228 -5.28 0.36 -0.90
CA THR A 228 -5.99 0.22 0.38
C THR A 228 -5.18 -0.61 1.37
N GLY A 229 -4.53 -1.68 0.89
CA GLY A 229 -3.60 -2.47 1.71
C GLY A 229 -2.42 -1.64 2.23
N MET A 230 -1.86 -0.75 1.41
CA MET A 230 -0.82 0.19 1.84
C MET A 230 -1.33 1.23 2.84
N TYR A 231 -2.49 1.87 2.59
CA TYR A 231 -3.08 2.84 3.53
C TYR A 231 -3.44 2.18 4.88
N THR A 232 -3.95 0.95 4.87
CA THR A 232 -4.24 0.18 6.08
C THR A 232 -2.96 -0.11 6.86
N ALA A 233 -1.89 -0.56 6.20
CA ALA A 233 -0.60 -0.79 6.83
C ALA A 233 0.03 0.51 7.40
N ILE A 234 -0.17 1.66 6.75
CA ILE A 234 0.24 2.98 7.26
C ILE A 234 -0.57 3.36 8.51
N GLY A 235 -1.89 3.18 8.47
CA GLY A 235 -2.78 3.43 9.61
C GLY A 235 -2.43 2.57 10.82
N ILE A 236 -2.17 1.28 10.62
CA ILE A 236 -1.74 0.34 11.67
C ILE A 236 -0.40 0.78 12.28
N GLN A 237 0.58 1.20 11.48
CA GLN A 237 1.85 1.71 12.00
C GLN A 237 1.68 3.02 12.79
N ALA A 238 0.79 3.93 12.36
CA ALA A 238 0.46 5.13 13.12
C ALA A 238 -0.26 4.79 14.44
N ALA A 239 -1.18 3.83 14.43
CA ALA A 239 -1.87 3.34 15.63
C ALA A 239 -0.91 2.64 16.61
N LEU A 240 0.04 1.83 16.13
CA LEU A 240 1.11 1.24 16.95
C LEU A 240 1.96 2.32 17.64
N LEU A 241 2.30 3.40 16.92
CA LEU A 241 3.06 4.52 17.50
C LEU A 241 2.24 5.30 18.54
N ALA A 242 0.95 5.54 18.30
CA ALA A 242 0.06 6.17 19.28
C ALA A 242 -0.12 5.30 20.54
N ARG A 243 -0.33 3.99 20.36
CA ARG A 243 -0.52 3.01 21.43
C ARG A 243 0.66 2.94 22.41
N ARG A 244 1.88 3.28 21.98
CA ARG A 244 3.05 3.37 22.87
C ARG A 244 2.94 4.47 23.92
N GLU A 245 2.19 5.54 23.64
CA GLU A 245 2.00 6.66 24.56
C GLU A 245 0.69 6.52 25.37
N THR A 246 -0.34 5.88 24.80
CA THR A 246 -1.67 5.76 25.41
C THR A 246 -1.92 4.43 26.13
N GLY A 247 -1.20 3.36 25.76
CA GLY A 247 -1.54 1.98 26.13
C GLY A 247 -2.77 1.41 25.41
N LEU A 248 -3.47 2.21 24.59
CA LEU A 248 -4.77 1.88 23.99
C LEU A 248 -4.65 1.61 22.49
N GLY A 249 -5.39 0.61 22.04
CA GLY A 249 -5.65 0.34 20.62
C GLY A 249 -6.69 1.30 20.04
N GLN A 250 -7.13 1.02 18.81
CA GLN A 250 -8.19 1.77 18.13
C GLN A 250 -8.79 0.97 16.97
N TRP A 251 -9.95 1.40 16.48
CA TRP A 251 -10.50 0.94 15.20
C TRP A 251 -9.97 1.79 14.05
N ILE A 252 -9.51 1.13 13.00
CA ILE A 252 -9.18 1.70 11.70
C ILE A 252 -10.25 1.23 10.72
N ASP A 253 -10.98 2.16 10.11
CA ASP A 253 -11.82 1.91 8.95
C ASP A 253 -11.05 2.36 7.70
N ALA A 254 -10.76 1.43 6.80
CA ALA A 254 -10.06 1.67 5.54
C ALA A 254 -10.92 1.18 4.38
N SER A 255 -11.50 2.12 3.63
CA SER A 255 -12.35 1.80 2.48
C SER A 255 -11.56 1.83 1.16
N LEU A 256 -11.91 0.93 0.24
CA LEU A 256 -11.45 0.99 -1.14
C LEU A 256 -11.87 2.31 -1.81
N SER A 257 -13.09 2.79 -1.52
CA SER A 257 -13.61 4.04 -2.11
C SER A 257 -12.78 5.26 -1.75
N ASP A 258 -12.49 5.46 -0.47
CA ASP A 258 -11.78 6.67 0.00
C ASP A 258 -10.30 6.60 -0.38
N CYS A 259 -9.72 5.39 -0.37
CA CYS A 259 -8.38 5.16 -0.89
C CYS A 259 -8.28 5.49 -2.39
N GLN A 260 -9.29 5.15 -3.21
CA GLN A 260 -9.29 5.52 -4.62
C GLN A 260 -9.48 7.02 -4.84
N VAL A 261 -10.43 7.65 -4.14
CA VAL A 261 -10.67 9.11 -4.22
C VAL A 261 -9.41 9.89 -3.82
N ALA A 262 -8.68 9.44 -2.79
CA ALA A 262 -7.37 9.99 -2.44
C ALA A 262 -6.32 9.73 -3.55
N GLY A 263 -6.33 8.53 -4.13
CA GLY A 263 -5.44 8.11 -5.22
C GLY A 263 -5.58 8.93 -6.52
N LEU A 264 -6.73 9.54 -6.78
CA LEU A 264 -6.93 10.48 -7.90
C LEU A 264 -6.08 11.76 -7.78
N ALA A 265 -5.56 12.07 -6.59
CA ALA A 265 -4.55 13.10 -6.32
C ALA A 265 -4.71 14.42 -7.12
N ASN A 266 -3.84 14.66 -8.11
CA ASN A 266 -3.84 15.90 -8.89
C ASN A 266 -5.00 16.00 -9.89
N ILE A 267 -5.61 14.88 -10.30
CA ILE A 267 -6.80 14.88 -11.18
C ILE A 267 -8.01 15.34 -10.38
N ALA A 268 -8.26 14.74 -9.21
CA ALA A 268 -9.30 15.21 -8.29
C ALA A 268 -9.07 16.69 -7.89
N SER A 269 -7.82 17.06 -7.58
CA SER A 269 -7.46 18.46 -7.29
C SER A 269 -7.77 19.42 -8.45
N SER A 270 -7.60 18.98 -9.70
CA SER A 270 -7.92 19.80 -10.89
C SER A 270 -9.42 20.07 -11.00
N CYS A 271 -10.26 19.06 -10.75
CA CYS A 271 -11.71 19.21 -10.72
C CYS A 271 -12.16 20.10 -9.54
N LEU A 272 -11.60 19.88 -8.33
CA LEU A 272 -11.91 20.65 -7.12
C LEU A 272 -11.56 22.15 -7.26
N VAL A 273 -10.40 22.47 -7.85
CA VAL A 273 -9.95 23.88 -8.02
C VAL A 273 -10.70 24.60 -9.15
N THR A 274 -11.14 23.89 -10.19
CA THR A 274 -11.77 24.51 -11.37
C THR A 274 -13.30 24.46 -11.37
N GLY A 275 -13.91 23.59 -10.56
CA GLY A 275 -15.35 23.29 -10.61
C GLY A 275 -15.80 22.60 -11.90
N LYS A 276 -14.88 22.10 -12.72
CA LYS A 276 -15.14 21.47 -14.02
C LYS A 276 -14.90 19.97 -13.96
N LYS A 277 -15.52 19.24 -14.89
CA LYS A 277 -15.16 17.85 -15.18
C LYS A 277 -13.73 17.80 -15.74
N ASP A 278 -13.06 16.67 -15.54
CA ASP A 278 -11.84 16.33 -16.25
C ASP A 278 -12.09 16.11 -17.75
N SER A 279 -11.02 15.88 -18.51
CA SER A 279 -11.08 15.66 -19.96
C SER A 279 -11.10 14.18 -20.36
N GLY A 280 -11.38 13.27 -19.43
CA GLY A 280 -11.30 11.83 -19.64
C GLY A 280 -9.87 11.33 -19.94
N ARG A 281 -9.81 10.25 -20.71
CA ARG A 281 -8.62 9.45 -21.02
C ARG A 281 -7.53 10.21 -21.79
N TRP A 282 -6.30 9.74 -21.64
CA TRP A 282 -5.10 10.26 -22.30
C TRP A 282 -4.14 9.17 -22.85
N GLY A 283 -4.50 7.89 -22.76
CA GLY A 283 -3.58 6.78 -23.06
C GLY A 283 -2.38 6.83 -22.11
N THR A 284 -1.17 6.85 -22.68
CA THR A 284 0.07 7.02 -21.92
C THR A 284 0.48 8.48 -21.67
N ALA A 285 -0.32 9.46 -22.12
CA ALA A 285 0.07 10.87 -22.10
C ALA A 285 -0.30 11.62 -20.82
N HIS A 286 0.57 12.53 -20.37
CA HIS A 286 0.24 13.47 -19.29
C HIS A 286 -0.63 14.61 -19.82
N ALA A 287 -1.75 14.91 -19.15
CA ALA A 287 -2.76 15.88 -19.61
C ALA A 287 -2.19 17.30 -19.84
N THR A 288 -1.34 17.77 -18.92
CA THR A 288 -0.88 19.17 -18.83
C THR A 288 0.62 19.38 -19.10
N VAL A 289 1.35 18.34 -19.50
CA VAL A 289 2.80 18.41 -19.77
C VAL A 289 3.11 17.74 -21.10
N VAL A 290 3.87 18.43 -21.95
CA VAL A 290 4.23 17.97 -23.30
C VAL A 290 5.70 18.31 -23.58
N PRO A 291 6.51 17.38 -24.11
CA PRO A 291 6.22 15.97 -24.35
C PRO A 291 6.29 15.14 -23.05
N TYR A 292 5.29 14.30 -22.80
CA TYR A 292 5.29 13.30 -21.73
C TYR A 292 4.29 12.20 -22.07
N ARG A 293 4.75 11.16 -22.77
CA ARG A 293 3.96 9.97 -23.15
C ARG A 293 4.88 8.82 -23.59
N ALA A 294 4.32 7.66 -23.86
CA ALA A 294 4.95 6.67 -24.73
C ALA A 294 4.72 7.03 -26.21
N TYR A 295 5.78 6.90 -27.00
CA TYR A 295 5.80 7.07 -28.45
C TYR A 295 6.20 5.75 -29.10
N LYS A 296 5.81 5.54 -30.37
CA LYS A 296 6.28 4.40 -31.17
C LYS A 296 7.72 4.59 -31.59
N THR A 297 8.48 3.50 -31.51
CA THR A 297 9.81 3.35 -32.10
C THR A 297 9.70 2.47 -33.35
N LYS A 298 10.82 2.00 -33.91
CA LYS A 298 10.83 1.07 -35.05
C LYS A 298 10.31 -0.33 -34.71
N ASP A 299 10.35 -0.71 -33.43
CA ASP A 299 10.08 -2.07 -32.94
C ASP A 299 8.98 -2.15 -31.87
N THR A 300 9.02 -1.28 -30.85
CA THR A 300 8.02 -1.23 -29.77
C THR A 300 7.67 0.22 -29.38
N ASN A 301 7.97 0.63 -28.15
CA ASN A 301 7.60 1.91 -27.57
C ASN A 301 8.65 2.41 -26.57
N ILE A 302 8.92 3.72 -26.61
CA ILE A 302 9.74 4.43 -25.63
C ILE A 302 8.94 5.56 -24.99
N ALA A 303 9.00 5.67 -23.66
CA ALA A 303 8.50 6.81 -22.91
C ALA A 303 9.62 7.84 -22.72
N VAL A 304 9.32 9.12 -22.96
CA VAL A 304 10.24 10.26 -22.72
C VAL A 304 9.52 11.41 -22.03
N GLY A 305 10.21 12.07 -21.08
CA GLY A 305 9.65 13.14 -20.24
C GLY A 305 10.34 14.49 -20.42
N GLY A 306 9.89 15.29 -21.39
CA GLY A 306 10.28 16.69 -21.58
C GLY A 306 9.58 17.65 -20.62
N THR A 307 9.63 17.36 -19.31
CA THR A 307 8.77 17.97 -18.28
C THR A 307 8.98 19.46 -18.01
N ASN A 308 10.02 20.04 -18.60
CA ASN A 308 10.35 21.46 -18.57
C ASN A 308 11.25 21.80 -19.78
N GLU A 309 11.53 23.07 -19.97
CA GLU A 309 12.24 23.62 -21.13
C GLU A 309 13.67 23.06 -21.28
N LYS A 310 14.35 22.74 -20.15
CA LYS A 310 15.67 22.09 -20.18
C LYS A 310 15.55 20.65 -20.70
N MET A 311 14.61 19.87 -20.18
CA MET A 311 14.41 18.47 -20.61
C MET A 311 13.92 18.38 -22.05
N PHE A 312 13.00 19.27 -22.46
CA PHE A 312 12.59 19.40 -23.86
C PHE A 312 13.79 19.78 -24.75
N GLY A 313 14.63 20.72 -24.32
CA GLY A 313 15.84 21.10 -25.05
C GLY A 313 16.80 19.93 -25.30
N ILE A 314 17.05 19.12 -24.26
CA ILE A 314 17.89 17.91 -24.37
C ILE A 314 17.25 16.89 -25.34
N LEU A 315 15.92 16.73 -25.33
CA LEU A 315 15.22 15.86 -26.28
C LEU A 315 15.34 16.36 -27.72
N CYS A 316 15.14 17.65 -27.97
CA CYS A 316 15.35 18.26 -29.27
C CYS A 316 16.76 17.99 -29.81
N ASP A 317 17.79 18.13 -28.97
CA ASP A 317 19.18 17.87 -29.38
C ASP A 317 19.44 16.38 -29.66
N LYS A 318 18.96 15.48 -28.81
CA LYS A 318 19.11 14.01 -28.99
C LYS A 318 18.30 13.48 -30.19
N LEU A 319 17.17 14.10 -30.54
CA LEU A 319 16.42 13.82 -31.78
C LEU A 319 17.04 14.49 -33.03
N SER A 320 18.17 15.20 -32.89
CA SER A 320 18.81 16.01 -33.93
C SER A 320 17.85 17.02 -34.58
N ARG A 321 17.11 17.72 -33.73
CA ARG A 321 16.12 18.77 -34.03
C ARG A 321 16.29 20.00 -33.12
N PRO A 322 17.51 20.57 -33.01
CA PRO A 322 17.80 21.71 -32.13
C PRO A 322 16.91 22.94 -32.42
N GLU A 323 16.39 23.09 -33.63
CA GLU A 323 15.53 24.18 -34.07
C GLU A 323 14.21 24.28 -33.27
N TRP A 324 13.69 23.15 -32.77
CA TRP A 324 12.43 23.11 -32.00
C TRP A 324 12.51 23.82 -30.64
N LYS A 325 13.72 24.02 -30.09
CA LYS A 325 13.95 24.70 -28.80
C LYS A 325 13.60 26.20 -28.86
N SER A 326 13.77 26.77 -30.05
CA SER A 326 13.54 28.18 -30.39
C SER A 326 12.24 28.41 -31.18
N ASP A 327 11.49 27.35 -31.51
CA ASP A 327 10.23 27.47 -32.23
C ASP A 327 9.18 28.18 -31.34
N PRO A 328 8.54 29.26 -31.81
CA PRO A 328 7.56 30.00 -31.01
C PRO A 328 6.33 29.17 -30.62
N ARG A 329 6.10 28.00 -31.24
CA ARG A 329 5.05 27.04 -30.88
C ARG A 329 5.46 26.10 -29.74
N PHE A 330 6.74 25.93 -29.47
CA PHE A 330 7.25 24.90 -28.55
C PHE A 330 8.12 25.44 -27.40
N HIS A 331 8.41 26.75 -27.40
CA HIS A 331 9.37 27.35 -26.45
C HIS A 331 9.00 27.19 -24.97
N THR A 332 7.71 27.09 -24.61
CA THR A 332 7.26 26.83 -23.23
C THR A 332 6.28 25.67 -23.16
N ASN A 333 6.14 25.01 -22.00
CA ASN A 333 5.20 23.91 -21.82
C ASN A 333 3.74 24.30 -22.16
N ALA A 334 3.33 25.53 -21.85
CA ALA A 334 1.99 26.02 -22.21
C ALA A 334 1.77 26.06 -23.74
N LEU A 335 2.79 26.48 -24.50
CA LEU A 335 2.77 26.48 -25.96
C LEU A 335 2.83 25.05 -26.51
N ARG A 336 3.66 24.17 -25.94
CA ARG A 336 3.70 22.73 -26.29
C ARG A 336 2.38 22.01 -26.01
N VAL A 337 1.62 22.41 -24.99
CA VAL A 337 0.26 21.92 -24.73
C VAL A 337 -0.74 22.43 -25.77
N GLN A 338 -0.66 23.72 -26.17
CA GLN A 338 -1.49 24.29 -27.24
C GLN A 338 -1.22 23.67 -28.62
N HIS A 339 0.02 23.27 -28.88
CA HIS A 339 0.46 22.66 -30.14
C HIS A 339 0.80 21.16 -30.00
N ARG A 340 0.16 20.48 -29.03
CA ARG A 340 0.44 19.07 -28.65
C ARG A 340 0.55 18.16 -29.87
N ASP A 341 -0.50 18.09 -30.67
CA ASP A 341 -0.65 17.05 -31.71
C ASP A 341 0.44 17.17 -32.78
N LEU A 342 0.90 18.41 -33.04
CA LEU A 342 2.03 18.70 -33.91
C LEU A 342 3.37 18.25 -33.29
N ILE A 343 3.67 18.63 -32.04
CA ILE A 343 4.98 18.28 -31.44
C ILE A 343 5.07 16.79 -31.10
N ASP A 344 3.99 16.16 -30.65
CA ASP A 344 3.94 14.71 -30.40
C ASP A 344 4.13 13.92 -31.70
N SER A 345 3.50 14.35 -32.81
CA SER A 345 3.67 13.72 -34.12
C SER A 345 5.07 13.91 -34.69
N LEU A 346 5.67 15.09 -34.52
CA LEU A 346 7.07 15.36 -34.93
C LEU A 346 8.07 14.53 -34.14
N ILE A 347 7.85 14.35 -32.83
CA ILE A 347 8.68 13.49 -31.96
C ILE A 347 8.52 12.02 -32.36
N GLU A 348 7.30 11.51 -32.54
CA GLU A 348 7.09 10.11 -32.92
C GLU A 348 7.70 9.80 -34.30
N ALA A 349 7.53 10.69 -35.29
CA ALA A 349 8.15 10.53 -36.61
C ALA A 349 9.69 10.51 -36.58
N ARG A 350 10.33 11.06 -35.55
CA ARG A 350 11.77 10.86 -35.31
C ARG A 350 12.03 9.54 -34.59
N LEU A 351 11.29 9.22 -33.54
CA LEU A 351 11.49 7.99 -32.74
C LEU A 351 11.25 6.70 -33.55
N GLN A 352 10.33 6.69 -34.52
CA GLN A 352 10.12 5.56 -35.44
C GLN A 352 11.33 5.27 -36.36
N SER A 353 12.33 6.15 -36.45
CA SER A 353 13.51 5.93 -37.32
C SER A 353 14.56 4.97 -36.77
N LYS A 354 14.47 4.57 -35.49
CA LYS A 354 15.41 3.64 -34.82
C LYS A 354 14.68 2.68 -33.88
N THR A 355 15.32 1.56 -33.56
CA THR A 355 14.89 0.62 -32.52
C THR A 355 14.82 1.29 -31.16
N THR A 356 14.08 0.69 -30.22
CA THR A 356 14.00 1.19 -28.85
C THR A 356 15.36 1.17 -28.18
N GLN A 357 16.15 0.11 -28.37
CA GLN A 357 17.49 -0.02 -27.82
C GLN A 357 18.44 1.08 -28.30
N GLU A 358 18.49 1.37 -29.61
CA GLU A 358 19.26 2.50 -30.15
C GLU A 358 18.88 3.85 -29.51
N TRP A 359 17.61 4.05 -29.13
CA TRP A 359 17.19 5.26 -28.44
C TRP A 359 17.55 5.28 -26.96
N LEU A 360 17.56 4.14 -26.27
CA LEU A 360 18.07 4.06 -24.89
C LEU A 360 19.55 4.45 -24.84
N GLU A 361 20.36 3.94 -25.77
CA GLU A 361 21.78 4.27 -25.94
C GLU A 361 21.98 5.75 -26.30
N ILE A 362 21.19 6.29 -27.26
CA ILE A 362 21.25 7.71 -27.60
C ILE A 362 20.84 8.59 -26.42
N LEU A 363 19.87 8.20 -25.60
CA LEU A 363 19.42 8.97 -24.44
C LEU A 363 20.29 8.75 -23.18
N GLU A 364 21.22 7.81 -23.21
CA GLU A 364 22.14 7.57 -22.09
C GLU A 364 22.98 8.81 -21.75
N GLY A 365 23.26 8.97 -20.45
CA GLY A 365 23.96 10.12 -19.87
C GLY A 365 23.24 11.47 -20.01
N SER A 366 22.06 11.53 -20.66
CA SER A 366 21.39 12.81 -20.98
C SER A 366 20.84 13.57 -19.77
N GLY A 367 20.60 12.88 -18.64
CA GLY A 367 19.94 13.43 -17.46
C GLY A 367 18.42 13.64 -17.62
N MET A 368 17.82 13.20 -18.72
CA MET A 368 16.37 13.20 -18.95
C MET A 368 15.73 11.92 -18.40
N PRO A 369 14.45 11.95 -17.95
CA PRO A 369 13.67 10.73 -17.76
C PRO A 369 13.26 10.09 -19.09
N TYR A 370 13.67 8.83 -19.30
CA TYR A 370 13.24 7.98 -20.42
C TYR A 370 13.21 6.50 -19.99
N ALA A 371 12.40 5.67 -20.66
CA ALA A 371 12.33 4.22 -20.45
C ALA A 371 11.70 3.48 -21.64
N ALA A 372 12.08 2.22 -21.86
CA ALA A 372 11.33 1.32 -22.73
C ALA A 372 10.00 0.89 -22.07
N VAL A 373 8.98 0.61 -22.88
CA VAL A 373 7.72 0.01 -22.39
C VAL A 373 7.90 -1.51 -22.37
N ASN A 374 8.29 -2.04 -21.21
CA ASN A 374 8.54 -3.47 -21.00
C ASN A 374 7.24 -4.24 -20.70
N ASP A 375 7.19 -5.51 -21.09
CA ASP A 375 6.22 -6.47 -20.53
C ASP A 375 6.65 -6.97 -19.13
N ILE A 376 5.82 -7.81 -18.50
CA ILE A 376 6.08 -8.33 -17.15
C ILE A 376 7.30 -9.27 -17.09
N GLN A 377 7.52 -10.10 -18.12
CA GLN A 377 8.65 -11.02 -18.18
C GLN A 377 9.97 -10.25 -18.37
N GLY A 378 9.98 -9.25 -19.24
CA GLY A 378 11.08 -8.29 -19.36
C GLY A 378 11.33 -7.54 -18.06
N THR A 379 10.27 -7.13 -17.35
CA THR A 379 10.36 -6.40 -16.09
C THR A 379 10.98 -7.24 -14.96
N ILE A 380 10.55 -8.49 -14.74
CA ILE A 380 11.10 -9.30 -13.64
C ILE A 380 12.55 -9.77 -13.88
N ASN A 381 13.00 -9.79 -15.13
CA ASN A 381 14.39 -10.11 -15.51
C ASN A 381 15.25 -8.86 -15.78
N HIS A 382 14.69 -7.65 -15.62
CA HIS A 382 15.40 -6.40 -15.89
C HIS A 382 16.58 -6.22 -14.93
N GLU A 383 17.75 -5.82 -15.43
CA GLU A 383 18.99 -5.71 -14.64
C GLU A 383 18.79 -4.92 -13.34
N HIS A 384 18.18 -3.72 -13.42
CA HIS A 384 17.88 -2.89 -12.25
C HIS A 384 16.93 -3.54 -11.21
N VAL A 385 16.06 -4.46 -11.63
CA VAL A 385 15.13 -5.18 -10.74
C VAL A 385 15.87 -6.29 -10.00
N LEU A 386 16.72 -7.04 -10.72
CA LEU A 386 17.60 -8.06 -10.15
C LEU A 386 18.65 -7.44 -9.21
N ALA A 387 19.35 -6.40 -9.65
CA ALA A 387 20.37 -5.67 -8.87
C ALA A 387 19.82 -4.99 -7.60
N ARG A 388 18.50 -4.77 -7.51
CA ARG A 388 17.83 -4.26 -6.30
C ARG A 388 17.22 -5.36 -5.41
N GLY A 389 17.47 -6.64 -5.73
CA GLY A 389 16.95 -7.78 -4.98
C GLY A 389 15.42 -7.78 -4.93
N MET A 390 14.75 -7.40 -6.03
CA MET A 390 13.29 -7.31 -6.07
C MET A 390 12.61 -8.66 -6.36
N ILE A 391 13.35 -9.66 -6.82
CA ILE A 391 12.93 -11.05 -6.91
C ILE A 391 13.77 -11.86 -5.92
N GLN A 392 13.12 -12.69 -5.09
CA GLN A 392 13.77 -13.66 -4.20
C GLN A 392 13.19 -15.05 -4.48
N GLU A 393 14.05 -16.05 -4.55
CA GLU A 393 13.67 -17.45 -4.59
C GLU A 393 13.53 -17.98 -3.15
N VAL A 394 12.48 -18.75 -2.88
CA VAL A 394 12.22 -19.39 -1.57
C VAL A 394 11.72 -20.81 -1.78
N GLU A 395 12.03 -21.69 -0.83
CA GLU A 395 11.53 -23.06 -0.83
C GLU A 395 10.06 -23.07 -0.36
N HIS A 396 9.16 -23.62 -1.18
CA HIS A 396 7.75 -23.81 -0.85
C HIS A 396 7.43 -25.30 -0.71
N LYS A 397 6.94 -25.70 0.47
CA LYS A 397 6.75 -27.10 0.91
C LYS A 397 6.03 -28.00 -0.10
N ALA A 398 5.08 -27.46 -0.86
CA ALA A 398 4.36 -28.22 -1.89
C ALA A 398 4.87 -28.01 -3.33
N CYS A 399 5.68 -26.98 -3.62
CA CYS A 399 6.04 -26.58 -5.00
C CYS A 399 7.54 -26.58 -5.29
N GLY A 400 8.39 -26.85 -4.30
CA GLY A 400 9.84 -26.66 -4.43
C GLY A 400 10.22 -25.17 -4.49
N PRO A 401 11.31 -24.79 -5.19
CA PRO A 401 11.72 -23.41 -5.35
C PRO A 401 10.70 -22.54 -6.10
N VAL A 402 10.20 -21.48 -5.47
CA VAL A 402 9.30 -20.48 -6.07
C VAL A 402 9.90 -19.07 -5.99
N LYS A 403 9.68 -18.26 -7.04
CA LYS A 403 10.17 -16.87 -7.13
C LYS A 403 9.08 -15.88 -6.77
N LEU A 404 9.36 -15.00 -5.81
CA LEU A 404 8.42 -14.03 -5.24
C LEU A 404 8.99 -12.60 -5.34
N VAL A 405 8.11 -11.62 -5.45
CA VAL A 405 8.48 -10.19 -5.42
C VAL A 405 8.71 -9.75 -3.97
N THR A 406 9.85 -9.13 -3.69
CA THR A 406 10.26 -8.75 -2.33
C THR A 406 9.69 -7.39 -1.88
N HIS A 407 9.86 -7.09 -0.59
CA HIS A 407 9.52 -5.79 -0.02
C HIS A 407 10.29 -4.65 -0.74
N PRO A 408 9.61 -3.60 -1.25
CA PRO A 408 10.24 -2.61 -2.13
C PRO A 408 11.09 -1.57 -1.40
N VAL A 409 10.75 -1.23 -0.15
CA VAL A 409 11.49 -0.25 0.64
C VAL A 409 12.78 -0.89 1.16
N LYS A 410 13.93 -0.27 0.88
CA LYS A 410 15.24 -0.77 1.33
C LYS A 410 15.73 0.10 2.49
N TYR A 411 16.10 -0.54 3.59
CA TYR A 411 16.43 0.11 4.86
C TYR A 411 17.94 0.02 5.11
N SER A 412 18.50 1.00 5.82
CA SER A 412 19.95 1.10 6.08
C SER A 412 20.39 0.52 7.43
N ARG A 413 19.53 -0.27 8.09
CA ARG A 413 19.69 -0.75 9.48
C ARG A 413 18.93 -2.04 9.78
N ALA A 414 17.66 -2.11 9.36
CA ALA A 414 16.82 -3.29 9.48
C ALA A 414 16.74 -4.02 8.12
N GLU A 415 16.34 -5.29 8.13
CA GLU A 415 16.25 -6.12 6.93
C GLU A 415 14.86 -6.77 6.75
N PRO A 416 13.86 -6.05 6.21
CA PRO A 416 12.63 -6.66 5.74
C PRO A 416 12.93 -7.63 4.59
N ARG A 417 12.53 -8.89 4.75
CA ARG A 417 12.83 -9.99 3.81
C ARG A 417 11.76 -11.07 3.86
N ILE A 418 11.74 -11.93 2.83
CA ILE A 418 10.93 -13.14 2.86
C ILE A 418 11.65 -14.15 3.77
N ARG A 419 10.99 -14.52 4.88
CA ARG A 419 11.47 -15.48 5.90
C ARG A 419 10.83 -16.84 5.72
N SER A 420 9.54 -16.86 5.38
CA SER A 420 8.80 -18.06 4.97
C SER A 420 8.08 -17.81 3.64
N ALA A 421 7.96 -18.87 2.84
CA ALA A 421 7.04 -18.90 1.71
C ALA A 421 5.57 -18.76 2.19
N PRO A 422 4.62 -18.49 1.28
CA PRO A 422 3.20 -18.59 1.59
C PRO A 422 2.85 -19.98 2.14
N PRO A 423 2.03 -20.10 3.20
CA PRO A 423 1.76 -21.40 3.84
C PRO A 423 0.71 -22.23 3.09
N LEU A 424 0.79 -23.55 3.22
CA LEU A 424 -0.32 -24.44 2.85
C LEU A 424 -1.52 -24.20 3.79
N LEU A 425 -2.73 -24.57 3.37
CA LEU A 425 -3.92 -24.40 4.21
C LEU A 425 -3.81 -25.27 5.47
N GLY A 426 -4.00 -24.66 6.65
CA GLY A 426 -3.95 -25.37 7.93
C GLY A 426 -2.54 -25.81 8.35
N GLU A 427 -1.50 -25.44 7.60
CA GLU A 427 -0.13 -25.93 7.84
C GLU A 427 0.39 -25.71 9.26
N HIS A 428 -0.12 -24.67 9.95
CA HIS A 428 0.31 -24.27 11.28
C HIS A 428 -0.86 -24.33 12.29
N THR A 429 -1.96 -25.05 11.97
CA THR A 429 -3.13 -25.23 12.86
C THR A 429 -2.68 -25.71 14.23
N ASP A 430 -2.03 -26.88 14.28
CA ASP A 430 -1.65 -27.59 15.50
C ASP A 430 -0.52 -26.83 16.24
N GLU A 431 0.38 -26.17 15.50
CA GLU A 431 1.40 -25.27 16.06
C GLU A 431 0.76 -24.10 16.82
N VAL A 432 -0.19 -23.38 16.21
CA VAL A 432 -0.83 -22.22 16.85
C VAL A 432 -1.70 -22.64 18.04
N LEU A 433 -2.45 -23.74 17.93
CA LEU A 433 -3.33 -24.20 19.01
C LEU A 433 -2.53 -24.70 20.24
N ARG A 434 -1.48 -25.49 20.02
CA ARG A 434 -0.63 -25.99 21.11
C ARG A 434 0.27 -24.89 21.67
N ASP A 435 1.05 -24.23 20.81
CA ASP A 435 2.17 -23.40 21.25
C ASP A 435 1.72 -22.00 21.74
N MET A 436 0.52 -21.53 21.38
CA MET A 436 -0.06 -20.29 21.93
C MET A 436 -1.22 -20.50 22.90
N LEU A 437 -2.09 -21.50 22.69
CA LEU A 437 -3.28 -21.68 23.53
C LEU A 437 -3.17 -22.86 24.51
N GLY A 438 -2.09 -23.65 24.44
CA GLY A 438 -1.84 -24.77 25.36
C GLY A 438 -2.72 -26.00 25.13
N PHE A 439 -3.32 -26.14 23.94
CA PHE A 439 -4.18 -27.28 23.62
C PHE A 439 -3.33 -28.56 23.48
N SER A 440 -3.86 -29.68 24.00
CA SER A 440 -3.25 -31.00 23.80
C SER A 440 -3.54 -31.55 22.39
N GLU A 441 -2.72 -32.50 21.94
CA GLU A 441 -2.93 -33.22 20.67
C GLU A 441 -4.31 -33.94 20.66
N GLU A 442 -4.82 -34.36 21.82
CA GLU A 442 -6.14 -34.96 21.99
C GLU A 442 -7.26 -33.94 21.73
N GLN A 443 -7.17 -32.74 22.31
CA GLN A 443 -8.12 -31.65 22.07
C GLN A 443 -8.06 -31.14 20.62
N ILE A 444 -6.88 -31.12 20.00
CA ILE A 444 -6.73 -30.77 18.58
C ILE A 444 -7.35 -31.86 17.68
N GLY A 445 -7.29 -33.13 18.10
CA GLY A 445 -8.05 -34.23 17.51
C GLY A 445 -9.55 -34.01 17.56
N GLU A 446 -10.12 -33.76 18.76
CA GLU A 446 -11.55 -33.47 18.96
C GLU A 446 -12.02 -32.30 18.08
N LEU A 447 -11.29 -31.18 18.05
CA LEU A 447 -11.60 -30.02 17.20
C LEU A 447 -11.62 -30.36 15.69
N ARG A 448 -10.80 -31.31 15.25
CA ARG A 448 -10.72 -31.73 13.85
C ARG A 448 -11.86 -32.69 13.49
N GLU A 449 -12.25 -33.58 14.40
CA GLU A 449 -13.44 -34.43 14.26
C GLU A 449 -14.75 -33.61 14.26
N GLU A 450 -14.84 -32.54 15.07
CA GLU A 450 -15.95 -31.57 15.03
C GLU A 450 -15.95 -30.67 13.77
N GLY A 451 -14.90 -30.70 12.95
CA GLY A 451 -14.72 -29.78 11.82
C GLY A 451 -14.57 -28.31 12.23
N VAL A 452 -14.16 -28.05 13.48
CA VAL A 452 -13.80 -26.71 13.97
C VAL A 452 -12.49 -26.28 13.31
N VAL A 453 -11.55 -27.20 13.13
CA VAL A 453 -10.25 -26.96 12.50
C VAL A 453 -10.00 -27.86 11.29
N GLY A 454 -8.98 -27.54 10.49
CA GLY A 454 -8.45 -28.36 9.40
C GLY A 454 -7.02 -28.79 9.72
#